data_AF-A0A7V3MIK0-F1
#
_entry.id   AF-A0A7V3MIK0-F1
#
_cell.length_a   1.000
_cell.length_b   1.000
_cell.length_c   1.000
_cell.angle_alpha   90.00
_cell.angle_beta   90.00
_cell.angle_gamma   90.00
#
_symmetry.space_group_name_H-M   'P 1'
#
loop_
_entity.id
_entity.type
_entity.pdbx_description
1 polymer ?
#
loop_
_entity_poly.entity_id
_entity_poly.type
_entity_poly.pdbx_seq_one_letter_code
_entity_poly.pdbx_strand_id
1 'polypeptide(L)'
;MLIGWRGVPRAHVGDLRRRGVLALGCAASVLMGVLGLVAGCTTVTNGTATPDTNLAPAYRQSVSASVSASEATSSSRESQRQQSLTTRAVRTSCDSLATASKDAIDKVNEFVAAFNAGRSTGPTEGPAVGALNDSASKVLNSVNDALSPQLKDAFNAYADAAHAVANAIGTHAPTGEFNKRVDQLNDAKTKALKLCLASF
;
A
#
# COMPACT_ATOMS: atom_id res chain seq x y z
N MET A 1 -32.39 -30.20 0.70
CA MET A 1 -31.18 -30.85 0.17
C MET A 1 -29.98 -30.05 0.64
N LEU A 2 -29.17 -30.62 1.53
CA LEU A 2 -28.02 -29.99 2.21
C LEU A 2 -26.75 -30.76 1.85
N ILE A 3 -25.74 -30.07 1.32
CA ILE A 3 -24.36 -30.56 1.14
C ILE A 3 -23.48 -29.30 1.34
N GLY A 4 -22.52 -29.17 2.25
CA GLY A 4 -21.76 -30.14 3.03
C GLY A 4 -20.27 -29.82 2.85
N TRP A 5 -19.71 -28.89 3.64
CA TRP A 5 -18.28 -28.54 3.65
C TRP A 5 -17.43 -29.70 4.19
N ARG A 6 -16.29 -30.00 3.56
CA ARG A 6 -15.22 -30.82 4.17
C ARG A 6 -13.83 -30.28 3.80
N GLY A 7 -13.06 -30.01 4.85
CA GLY A 7 -11.68 -29.54 4.81
C GLY A 7 -10.64 -30.64 4.57
N VAL A 8 -9.46 -30.18 4.19
CA VAL A 8 -8.27 -30.99 3.88
C VAL A 8 -7.39 -31.11 5.13
N PRO A 9 -7.00 -32.33 5.57
CA PRO A 9 -6.00 -32.50 6.61
C PRO A 9 -4.57 -32.52 6.04
N ARG A 10 -3.66 -31.84 6.75
CA ARG A 10 -2.20 -31.90 6.59
C ARG A 10 -1.65 -33.13 7.32
N ALA A 11 -0.72 -33.86 6.71
CA ALA A 11 0.03 -34.92 7.38
C ALA A 11 1.42 -34.42 7.79
N HIS A 12 1.70 -34.53 9.09
CA HIS A 12 3.00 -34.39 9.74
C HIS A 12 3.57 -35.79 9.94
N VAL A 13 4.85 -36.04 9.59
CA VAL A 13 5.61 -37.16 10.12
C VAL A 13 7.02 -36.67 10.42
N GLY A 14 7.43 -36.78 11.69
CA GLY A 14 8.77 -36.53 12.18
C GLY A 14 9.45 -37.82 12.68
N ASP A 15 10.78 -37.81 12.54
CA ASP A 15 11.88 -38.42 13.30
C ASP A 15 11.90 -39.88 13.77
N LEU A 16 13.04 -40.55 13.52
CA LEU A 16 13.79 -41.35 14.52
C LEU A 16 15.22 -41.77 14.06
N ARG A 17 16.20 -40.97 14.48
CA ARG A 17 17.51 -41.29 15.11
C ARG A 17 18.06 -42.74 15.12
N ARG A 18 19.31 -42.91 14.66
CA ARG A 18 20.40 -43.63 15.37
C ARG A 18 21.80 -43.30 14.81
N ARG A 19 22.68 -42.82 15.69
CA ARG A 19 24.14 -42.65 15.52
C ARG A 19 24.84 -43.36 16.68
N GLY A 20 26.02 -43.92 16.40
CA GLY A 20 27.06 -44.30 17.37
C GLY A 20 27.47 -45.78 17.26
N VAL A 21 28.74 -46.20 17.35
CA VAL A 21 30.01 -45.53 17.71
C VAL A 21 31.18 -46.50 17.40
N LEU A 22 32.30 -45.94 16.90
CA LEU A 22 33.75 -46.25 17.05
C LEU A 22 34.30 -47.70 17.23
N ALA A 23 35.37 -48.04 16.49
CA ALA A 23 36.79 -48.04 16.93
C ALA A 23 37.67 -49.11 16.23
N LEU A 24 38.99 -48.82 16.17
CA LEU A 24 40.16 -49.64 15.73
C LEU A 24 40.50 -49.52 14.22
N GLY A 25 41.68 -49.09 13.80
CA GLY A 25 42.91 -48.68 14.47
C GLY A 25 43.98 -48.36 13.40
N CYS A 26 44.79 -47.33 13.63
CA CYS A 26 45.94 -46.97 12.81
C CYS A 26 47.12 -47.94 13.04
N ALA A 27 47.76 -48.39 11.96
CA ALA A 27 49.21 -48.24 11.74
C ALA A 27 49.62 -48.90 10.42
N ALA A 28 50.41 -48.16 9.66
CA ALA A 28 51.01 -48.48 8.38
C ALA A 28 51.69 -49.86 8.30
N SER A 29 51.61 -50.51 7.14
CA SER A 29 52.79 -50.70 6.28
C SER A 29 52.47 -51.43 4.97
N VAL A 30 52.74 -50.69 3.88
CA VAL A 30 53.47 -51.09 2.67
C VAL A 30 53.06 -52.37 1.96
N LEU A 31 52.51 -52.23 0.75
CA LEU A 31 53.09 -52.70 -0.52
C LEU A 31 52.00 -52.66 -1.60
N MET A 32 52.19 -51.79 -2.61
CA MET A 32 51.79 -51.99 -4.01
C MET A 32 50.35 -52.48 -4.23
N GLY A 33 49.43 -51.62 -4.65
CA GLY A 33 49.43 -51.17 -6.04
C GLY A 33 48.72 -52.22 -6.89
N VAL A 34 47.61 -51.82 -7.54
CA VAL A 34 46.61 -52.64 -8.25
C VAL A 34 45.39 -52.94 -7.35
N LEU A 35 44.22 -52.45 -7.79
CA LEU A 35 42.85 -52.70 -7.27
C LEU A 35 42.35 -51.75 -6.18
N GLY A 36 41.88 -50.55 -6.57
CA GLY A 36 40.87 -49.82 -5.80
C GLY A 36 41.08 -48.31 -5.64
N LEU A 37 40.82 -47.53 -6.70
CA LEU A 37 40.55 -46.09 -6.56
C LEU A 37 39.75 -45.57 -7.77
N VAL A 38 38.41 -45.55 -7.66
CA VAL A 38 37.50 -44.40 -7.90
C VAL A 38 36.08 -44.91 -7.69
N ALA A 39 35.48 -44.50 -6.57
CA ALA A 39 34.05 -44.55 -6.32
C ALA A 39 33.38 -43.39 -7.08
N GLY A 40 32.40 -43.71 -7.92
CA GLY A 40 31.56 -42.74 -8.61
C GLY A 40 30.72 -43.40 -9.69
N CYS A 41 29.48 -43.81 -9.37
CA CYS A 41 28.49 -44.19 -10.38
C CYS A 41 27.96 -42.93 -11.09
N THR A 42 28.78 -42.32 -11.95
CA THR A 42 28.31 -41.53 -13.10
C THR A 42 29.21 -41.91 -14.26
N THR A 43 28.83 -42.92 -15.03
CA THR A 43 29.47 -43.17 -16.32
C THR A 43 29.16 -41.98 -17.22
N VAL A 44 30.14 -41.08 -17.41
CA VAL A 44 30.07 -40.08 -18.47
C VAL A 44 30.18 -40.85 -19.78
N THR A 45 29.05 -41.18 -20.39
CA THR A 45 29.02 -41.55 -21.81
C THR A 45 29.53 -40.34 -22.58
N ASN A 46 30.69 -40.49 -23.23
CA ASN A 46 31.19 -39.51 -24.21
C ASN A 46 30.22 -39.48 -25.39
N GLY A 47 29.20 -38.63 -25.31
CA GLY A 47 28.36 -38.21 -26.41
C GLY A 47 28.53 -36.71 -26.58
N THR A 48 29.02 -36.26 -27.72
CA THR A 48 28.92 -34.86 -28.09
C THR A 48 27.43 -34.56 -28.31
N ALA A 49 26.80 -33.88 -27.35
CA ALA A 49 25.46 -33.34 -27.51
C ALA A 49 25.51 -32.30 -28.64
N THR A 50 25.30 -32.76 -29.87
CA THR A 50 25.18 -31.89 -31.04
C THR A 50 23.72 -31.44 -31.10
N PRO A 51 23.45 -30.12 -31.04
CA PRO A 51 22.09 -29.61 -31.17
C PRO A 51 21.52 -30.08 -32.51
N ASP A 52 20.29 -30.59 -32.52
CA ASP A 52 19.60 -30.90 -33.77
C ASP A 52 19.35 -29.58 -34.53
N THR A 53 20.14 -29.36 -35.59
CA THR A 53 20.10 -28.13 -36.38
C THR A 53 18.76 -27.94 -37.09
N ASN A 54 17.98 -29.01 -37.29
CA ASN A 54 16.65 -28.95 -37.87
C ASN A 54 15.62 -28.32 -36.91
N LEU A 55 15.83 -28.44 -35.59
CA LEU A 55 14.93 -27.90 -34.55
C LEU A 55 15.36 -26.51 -34.06
N ALA A 56 16.60 -26.09 -34.33
CA ALA A 56 17.15 -24.80 -33.90
C ALA A 56 16.34 -23.56 -34.37
N PRO A 57 15.76 -23.52 -35.59
CA PRO A 57 14.89 -22.42 -36.00
C PRO A 57 13.56 -22.40 -35.23
N ALA A 58 12.91 -23.55 -35.04
CA ALA A 58 11.66 -23.66 -34.31
C ALA A 58 11.82 -23.28 -32.84
N TYR A 59 12.93 -23.72 -32.20
CA TYR A 59 13.26 -23.32 -30.84
C TYR A 59 13.46 -21.81 -30.72
N ARG A 60 14.25 -21.19 -31.63
CA ARG A 60 14.44 -19.73 -31.63
C ARG A 60 13.13 -18.97 -31.77
N GLN A 61 12.23 -19.42 -32.64
CA GLN A 61 10.89 -18.84 -32.78
C GLN A 61 10.06 -18.98 -31.49
N SER A 62 10.07 -20.15 -30.85
CA SER A 62 9.34 -20.37 -29.60
C SER A 62 9.86 -19.51 -28.44
N VAL A 63 11.18 -19.32 -28.34
CA VAL A 63 11.81 -18.46 -27.34
C VAL A 63 11.48 -17.00 -27.63
N SER A 64 11.64 -16.53 -28.87
CA SER A 64 11.26 -15.17 -29.25
C SER A 64 9.78 -14.88 -28.99
N ALA A 65 8.88 -15.81 -29.34
CA ALA A 65 7.45 -15.68 -29.06
C ALA A 65 7.16 -15.65 -27.55
N SER A 66 7.85 -16.47 -26.76
CA SER A 66 7.72 -16.49 -25.30
C SER A 66 8.23 -15.20 -24.66
N VAL A 67 9.33 -14.65 -25.16
CA VAL A 67 9.88 -13.36 -24.69
C VAL A 67 8.91 -12.23 -25.03
N SER A 68 8.44 -12.13 -26.28
CA SER A 68 7.47 -11.09 -26.67
C SER A 68 6.15 -11.21 -25.91
N ALA A 69 5.65 -12.43 -25.68
CA ALA A 69 4.45 -12.65 -24.86
C ALA A 69 4.70 -12.29 -23.39
N SER A 70 5.89 -12.58 -22.85
CA SER A 70 6.28 -12.22 -21.48
C SER A 70 6.42 -10.71 -21.32
N GLU A 71 6.99 -10.00 -22.29
CA GLU A 71 7.11 -8.55 -22.30
C GLU A 71 5.75 -7.87 -22.38
N ALA A 72 4.86 -8.32 -23.27
CA ALA A 72 3.49 -7.81 -23.38
C ALA A 72 2.67 -8.05 -22.10
N THR A 73 2.81 -9.23 -21.50
CA THR A 73 2.14 -9.56 -20.23
C THR A 73 2.74 -8.79 -19.06
N SER A 74 4.06 -8.57 -19.05
CA SER A 74 4.75 -7.83 -17.98
C SER A 74 4.42 -6.34 -18.03
N SER A 75 4.45 -5.73 -19.22
CA SER A 75 4.10 -4.32 -19.42
C SER A 75 2.66 -4.01 -19.05
N SER A 76 1.71 -4.89 -19.41
CA SER A 76 0.30 -4.73 -19.02
C SER A 76 0.08 -4.90 -17.51
N ARG A 77 0.72 -5.90 -16.87
CA ARG A 77 0.65 -6.09 -15.42
C ARG A 77 1.28 -4.93 -14.65
N GLU A 78 2.40 -4.41 -15.12
CA GLU A 78 3.06 -3.25 -14.51
C GLU A 78 2.21 -1.98 -14.68
N SER A 79 1.62 -1.77 -15.86
CA SER A 79 0.69 -0.66 -16.09
C SER A 79 -0.51 -0.73 -15.14
N GLN A 80 -1.12 -1.91 -14.97
CA GLN A 80 -2.20 -2.11 -14.01
C GLN A 80 -1.75 -1.88 -12.56
N ARG A 81 -0.53 -2.32 -12.21
CA ARG A 81 0.04 -2.08 -10.89
C ARG A 81 0.19 -0.59 -10.65
N GLN A 82 0.76 0.17 -11.58
CA GLN A 82 0.91 1.63 -11.46
C GLN A 82 -0.44 2.33 -11.34
N GLN A 83 -1.42 1.99 -12.18
CA GLN A 83 -2.79 2.51 -12.06
C GLN A 83 -3.40 2.23 -10.69
N SER A 84 -3.21 1.01 -10.15
CA SER A 84 -3.71 0.65 -8.83
C SER A 84 -3.05 1.45 -7.70
N LEU A 85 -1.75 1.76 -7.82
CA LEU A 85 -1.01 2.57 -6.85
C LEU A 85 -1.47 4.03 -6.90
N THR A 86 -1.64 4.61 -8.09
CA THR A 86 -2.19 5.95 -8.26
C THR A 86 -3.59 6.04 -7.67
N THR A 87 -4.47 5.08 -7.99
CA THR A 87 -5.85 5.07 -7.46
C THR A 87 -5.86 4.94 -5.93
N ARG A 88 -4.98 4.11 -5.36
CA ARG A 88 -4.84 4.00 -3.89
C ARG A 88 -4.33 5.30 -3.28
N ALA A 89 -3.34 5.95 -3.89
CA ALA A 89 -2.81 7.22 -3.41
C ALA A 89 -3.90 8.30 -3.38
N VAL A 90 -4.69 8.42 -4.46
CA VAL A 90 -5.82 9.35 -4.51
C VAL A 90 -6.86 9.03 -3.43
N ARG A 91 -7.24 7.75 -3.27
CA ARG A 91 -8.17 7.34 -2.20
C ARG A 91 -7.66 7.69 -0.81
N THR A 92 -6.40 7.41 -0.49
CA THR A 92 -5.80 7.76 0.81
C THR A 92 -5.86 9.26 1.10
N SER A 93 -5.61 10.11 0.09
CA SER A 93 -5.73 11.56 0.23
C SER A 93 -7.18 11.99 0.49
N CYS A 94 -8.12 11.39 -0.24
CA CYS A 94 -9.55 11.65 -0.06
C CYS A 94 -10.09 11.17 1.30
N ASP A 95 -9.63 10.03 1.79
CA ASP A 95 -9.97 9.52 3.13
C ASP A 95 -9.40 10.43 4.23
N SER A 96 -8.19 10.97 4.00
CA SER A 96 -7.58 11.95 4.91
C SER A 96 -8.44 13.21 5.01
N LEU A 97 -8.93 13.74 3.88
CA LEU A 97 -9.88 14.85 3.85
C LEU A 97 -11.19 14.53 4.58
N ALA A 98 -11.81 13.37 4.29
CA ALA A 98 -13.07 13.00 4.91
C ALA A 98 -12.96 12.88 6.43
N THR A 99 -11.90 12.24 6.91
CA THR A 99 -11.65 12.03 8.35
C THR A 99 -11.28 13.34 9.04
N ALA A 100 -10.29 14.07 8.50
CA ALA A 100 -9.83 15.31 9.10
C ALA A 100 -10.91 16.39 9.12
N SER A 101 -11.74 16.47 8.08
CA SER A 101 -12.86 17.42 8.05
C SER A 101 -13.95 17.07 9.03
N LYS A 102 -14.25 15.77 9.22
CA LYS A 102 -15.19 15.34 10.25
C LYS A 102 -14.71 15.73 11.66
N ASP A 103 -13.46 15.43 12.00
CA ASP A 103 -12.89 15.73 13.32
C ASP A 103 -12.97 17.25 13.63
N ALA A 104 -12.63 18.09 12.65
CA ALA A 104 -12.72 19.54 12.80
C ALA A 104 -14.16 20.04 12.99
N ILE A 105 -15.09 19.56 12.16
CA ILE A 105 -16.50 19.95 12.24
C ILE A 105 -17.11 19.52 13.58
N ASP A 106 -16.77 18.35 14.10
CA ASP A 106 -17.25 17.89 15.42
C ASP A 106 -16.81 18.87 16.54
N LYS A 107 -15.56 19.36 16.50
CA LYS A 107 -15.07 20.37 17.47
C LYS A 107 -15.67 21.76 17.28
N VAL A 108 -15.90 22.19 16.05
CA VAL A 108 -16.62 23.44 15.78
C VAL A 108 -18.07 23.34 16.28
N ASN A 109 -18.72 22.19 16.12
CA ASN A 109 -20.08 21.97 16.62
C ASN A 109 -20.15 22.02 18.16
N GLU A 110 -19.14 21.50 18.87
CA GLU A 110 -19.03 21.66 20.33
C GLU A 110 -18.95 23.15 20.73
N PHE A 111 -18.15 23.95 20.02
CA PHE A 111 -18.06 25.39 20.22
C PHE A 111 -19.39 26.11 19.93
N VAL A 112 -20.01 25.83 18.78
CA VAL A 112 -21.31 26.41 18.39
C VAL A 112 -22.40 26.04 19.39
N ALA A 113 -22.39 24.81 19.92
CA ALA A 113 -23.34 24.38 20.95
C ALA A 113 -23.15 25.14 22.26
N ALA A 114 -21.91 25.38 22.70
CA ALA A 114 -21.62 26.20 23.88
C ALA A 114 -22.09 27.64 23.69
N PHE A 115 -21.80 28.23 22.53
CA PHE A 115 -22.23 29.58 22.15
C PHE A 115 -23.75 29.72 22.16
N ASN A 116 -24.46 28.82 21.48
CA ASN A 116 -25.93 28.84 21.39
C ASN A 116 -26.62 28.58 22.74
N ALA A 117 -25.97 27.86 23.66
CA ALA A 117 -26.48 27.63 25.00
C ALA A 117 -26.25 28.83 25.95
N GLY A 118 -25.66 29.94 25.48
CA GLY A 118 -25.29 31.09 26.31
C GLY A 118 -24.21 30.77 27.35
N ARG A 119 -23.43 29.70 27.13
CA ARG A 119 -22.34 29.27 28.03
C ARG A 119 -21.03 29.95 27.62
N SER A 120 -20.05 29.92 28.52
CA SER A 120 -18.69 30.34 28.19
C SER A 120 -18.11 29.44 27.09
N THR A 121 -17.65 30.05 26.01
CA THR A 121 -17.01 29.37 24.86
C THR A 121 -15.54 29.09 25.07
N GLY A 122 -14.90 29.71 26.07
CA GLY A 122 -13.46 29.58 26.33
C GLY A 122 -12.92 28.13 26.37
N PRO A 123 -13.62 27.16 27.00
CA PRO A 123 -13.19 25.76 26.99
C PRO A 123 -13.25 25.07 25.61
N THR A 124 -14.05 25.59 24.68
CA THR A 124 -14.30 25.00 23.36
C THR A 124 -13.58 25.73 22.21
N GLU A 125 -13.18 26.98 22.42
CA GLU A 125 -12.48 27.80 21.41
C GLU A 125 -11.14 27.20 20.99
N GLY A 126 -10.26 26.93 21.96
CA GLY A 126 -8.94 26.35 21.70
C GLY A 126 -9.01 25.02 20.94
N PRO A 127 -9.82 24.03 21.40
CA PRO A 127 -10.03 22.78 20.67
C PRO A 127 -10.58 22.96 19.26
N ALA A 128 -11.53 23.88 19.04
CA ALA A 128 -12.09 24.14 17.70
C ALA A 128 -11.05 24.73 16.75
N VAL A 129 -10.30 25.74 17.19
CA VAL A 129 -9.21 26.36 16.42
C VAL A 129 -8.11 25.34 16.11
N GLY A 130 -7.69 24.57 17.11
CA GLY A 130 -6.69 23.51 16.95
C GLY A 130 -7.12 22.47 15.92
N ALA A 131 -8.35 21.96 16.05
CA ALA A 131 -8.86 20.94 15.15
C ALA A 131 -9.00 21.42 13.70
N LEU A 132 -9.38 22.69 13.48
CA LEU A 132 -9.43 23.28 12.13
C LEU A 132 -8.03 23.40 11.50
N ASN A 133 -7.04 23.87 12.27
CA ASN A 133 -5.66 24.00 11.79
C ASN A 133 -5.00 22.63 11.56
N ASP A 134 -5.23 21.66 12.44
CA ASP A 134 -4.75 20.29 12.29
C ASP A 134 -5.40 19.62 11.07
N SER A 135 -6.69 19.88 10.85
CA SER A 135 -7.42 19.38 9.69
C SER A 135 -6.87 19.92 8.38
N ALA A 136 -6.66 21.23 8.30
CA ALA A 136 -6.00 21.87 7.17
C ALA A 136 -4.60 21.25 6.91
N SER A 137 -3.79 21.13 7.97
CA SER A 137 -2.45 20.56 7.88
C SER A 137 -2.45 19.10 7.40
N LYS A 138 -3.35 18.26 7.93
CA LYS A 138 -3.51 16.86 7.50
C LYS A 138 -3.91 16.77 6.02
N VAL A 139 -4.82 17.63 5.58
CA VAL A 139 -5.26 17.66 4.16
C VAL A 139 -4.12 18.11 3.25
N LEU A 140 -3.41 19.18 3.60
CA LEU A 140 -2.26 19.67 2.83
C LEU A 140 -1.14 18.63 2.76
N ASN A 141 -0.86 17.94 3.87
CA ASN A 141 0.13 16.86 3.90
C ASN A 141 -0.28 15.62 3.09
N SER A 142 -1.57 15.49 2.76
CA SER A 142 -2.06 14.41 1.89
C SER A 142 -1.95 14.73 0.40
N VAL A 143 -1.60 15.97 0.04
CA VAL A 143 -1.41 16.40 -1.34
C VAL A 143 -0.14 15.76 -1.92
N ASN A 144 -0.28 15.09 -3.06
CA ASN A 144 0.83 14.41 -3.74
C ASN A 144 0.63 14.41 -5.26
N ASP A 145 1.60 13.90 -6.00
CA ASP A 145 1.61 13.93 -7.47
C ASP A 145 0.61 12.99 -8.15
N ALA A 146 0.02 12.04 -7.41
CA ALA A 146 -1.08 11.24 -7.94
C ALA A 146 -2.40 12.05 -8.05
N LEU A 147 -2.52 13.18 -7.33
CA LEU A 147 -3.71 14.03 -7.39
C LEU A 147 -3.74 14.87 -8.67
N SER A 148 -4.93 14.99 -9.26
CA SER A 148 -5.17 15.93 -10.35
C SER A 148 -5.00 17.37 -9.87
N PRO A 149 -4.63 18.33 -10.76
CA PRO A 149 -4.53 19.74 -10.39
C PRO A 149 -5.82 20.27 -9.72
N GLN A 150 -6.98 19.86 -10.22
CA GLN A 150 -8.27 20.26 -9.67
C GLN A 150 -8.50 19.75 -8.24
N LEU A 151 -8.02 18.55 -7.91
CA LEU A 151 -8.06 18.03 -6.53
C LEU A 151 -7.10 18.79 -5.63
N LYS A 152 -5.88 19.06 -6.09
CA LYS A 152 -4.89 19.85 -5.34
C LYS A 152 -5.47 21.23 -4.99
N ASP A 153 -6.07 21.91 -5.97
CA ASP A 153 -6.72 23.22 -5.77
C ASP A 153 -7.89 23.14 -4.78
N ALA A 154 -8.71 22.09 -4.86
CA ALA A 154 -9.82 21.91 -3.94
C ALA A 154 -9.35 21.64 -2.49
N PHE A 155 -8.24 20.92 -2.32
CA PHE A 155 -7.65 20.64 -1.01
C PHE A 155 -7.05 21.90 -0.39
N ASN A 156 -6.36 22.72 -1.20
CA ASN A 156 -5.87 24.02 -0.78
C ASN A 156 -7.04 24.96 -0.39
N ALA A 157 -8.08 25.04 -1.22
CA ALA A 157 -9.25 25.86 -0.91
C ALA A 157 -9.97 25.43 0.38
N TYR A 158 -10.02 24.11 0.65
CA TYR A 158 -10.53 23.60 1.92
C TYR A 158 -9.66 24.04 3.10
N ALA A 159 -8.33 23.91 2.98
CA ALA A 159 -7.39 24.31 4.04
C ALA A 159 -7.47 25.82 4.34
N ASP A 160 -7.53 26.65 3.31
CA ASP A 160 -7.69 28.10 3.44
C ASP A 160 -9.00 28.46 4.16
N ALA A 161 -10.11 27.80 3.78
CA ALA A 161 -11.40 28.00 4.44
C ALA A 161 -11.39 27.55 5.91
N ALA A 162 -10.70 26.45 6.23
CA ALA A 162 -10.56 25.96 7.61
C ALA A 162 -9.77 26.96 8.46
N HIS A 163 -8.65 27.50 7.94
CA HIS A 163 -7.91 28.57 8.59
C HIS A 163 -8.74 29.86 8.75
N ALA A 164 -9.59 30.19 7.77
CA ALA A 164 -10.48 31.34 7.87
C ALA A 164 -11.49 31.17 9.02
N VAL A 165 -12.10 30.00 9.19
CA VAL A 165 -13.00 29.73 10.33
C VAL A 165 -12.21 29.76 11.65
N ALA A 166 -11.03 29.16 11.70
CA ALA A 166 -10.18 29.16 12.90
C ALA A 166 -9.83 30.60 13.33
N ASN A 167 -9.46 31.44 12.37
CA ASN A 167 -9.20 32.86 12.62
C ASN A 167 -10.45 33.60 13.10
N ALA A 168 -11.64 33.30 12.56
CA ALA A 168 -12.88 33.93 13.03
C ALA A 168 -13.24 33.54 14.47
N ILE A 169 -13.00 32.28 14.87
CA ILE A 169 -13.16 31.86 16.25
C ILE A 169 -12.15 32.60 17.14
N GLY A 170 -10.86 32.57 16.77
CA GLY A 170 -9.79 33.16 17.57
C GLY A 170 -9.82 34.69 17.68
N THR A 171 -10.48 35.39 16.74
CA THR A 171 -10.66 36.85 16.76
C THR A 171 -12.04 37.27 17.26
N HIS A 172 -12.89 36.31 17.66
CA HIS A 172 -14.27 36.55 18.06
C HIS A 172 -15.05 37.36 17.02
N ALA A 173 -14.95 36.96 15.75
CA ALA A 173 -15.64 37.59 14.65
C ALA A 173 -17.17 37.61 14.90
N PRO A 174 -17.89 38.64 14.43
CA PRO A 174 -19.34 38.72 14.59
C PRO A 174 -20.03 37.53 13.91
N THR A 175 -21.16 37.09 14.45
CA THR A 175 -21.86 35.86 14.01
C THR A 175 -22.13 35.79 12.52
N GLY A 176 -22.48 36.91 11.88
CA GLY A 176 -22.70 36.96 10.42
C GLY A 176 -21.43 36.63 9.62
N GLU A 177 -20.27 37.08 10.09
CA GLU A 177 -18.99 36.78 9.46
C GLU A 177 -18.55 35.33 9.73
N PHE A 178 -18.73 34.85 10.96
CA PHE A 178 -18.47 33.46 11.32
C PHE A 178 -19.29 32.50 10.45
N ASN A 179 -20.61 32.72 10.35
CA ASN A 179 -21.50 31.87 9.53
C ASN A 179 -21.07 31.86 8.06
N LYS A 180 -20.74 33.03 7.50
CA LYS A 180 -20.24 33.12 6.12
C LYS A 180 -18.98 32.26 5.91
N ARG A 181 -18.03 32.28 6.86
CA ARG A 181 -16.80 31.48 6.77
C ARG A 181 -17.08 29.98 6.93
N VAL A 182 -18.02 29.61 7.80
CA VAL A 182 -18.48 28.21 7.94
C VAL A 182 -19.15 27.71 6.66
N ASP A 183 -19.97 28.54 6.01
CA ASP A 183 -20.58 28.20 4.72
C ASP A 183 -19.51 27.97 3.64
N GLN A 184 -18.51 28.86 3.56
CA GLN A 184 -17.37 28.70 2.66
C GLN A 184 -16.58 27.42 2.92
N LEU A 185 -16.35 27.06 4.18
CA LEU A 185 -15.71 25.79 4.56
C LEU A 185 -16.56 24.59 4.12
N ASN A 186 -17.87 24.64 4.32
CA ASN A 186 -18.77 23.56 3.92
C ASN A 186 -18.85 23.39 2.40
N ASP A 187 -18.85 24.49 1.65
CA ASP A 187 -18.81 24.47 0.18
C ASP A 187 -17.48 23.91 -0.34
N ALA A 188 -16.36 24.36 0.20
CA ALA A 188 -15.03 23.85 -0.17
C ALA A 188 -14.90 22.35 0.14
N LYS A 189 -15.34 21.92 1.33
CA LYS A 189 -15.41 20.50 1.72
C LYS A 189 -16.25 19.69 0.74
N THR A 190 -17.46 20.16 0.43
CA THR A 190 -18.39 19.47 -0.47
C THR A 190 -17.82 19.35 -1.88
N LYS A 191 -17.20 20.42 -2.39
CA LYS A 191 -16.54 20.42 -3.70
C LYS A 191 -15.38 19.42 -3.75
N ALA A 192 -14.50 19.44 -2.74
CA ALA A 192 -13.37 18.52 -2.66
C ALA A 192 -13.83 17.05 -2.56
N LEU A 193 -14.85 16.75 -1.74
CA LEU A 193 -15.42 15.40 -1.63
C LEU A 193 -16.08 14.93 -2.94
N LYS A 194 -16.78 15.81 -3.66
CA LYS A 194 -17.34 15.48 -4.99
C LYS A 194 -16.25 15.13 -6.00
N LEU A 195 -15.14 15.89 -6.01
CA LEU A 195 -14.00 15.59 -6.88
C LEU A 195 -13.32 14.27 -6.50
N CYS A 196 -13.21 13.99 -5.22
CA CYS A 196 -12.74 12.70 -4.72
C CYS A 196 -13.58 11.54 -5.27
N LEU A 197 -14.92 11.62 -5.13
CA LEU A 197 -15.83 10.60 -5.67
C LEU A 197 -15.77 10.47 -7.19
N ALA A 198 -15.45 11.54 -7.92
CA ALA A 198 -15.30 11.51 -9.37
C ALA A 198 -13.94 10.96 -9.84
N SER A 199 -13.01 10.69 -8.93
CA SER A 199 -11.64 10.30 -9.28
C SER A 199 -11.41 8.78 -9.33
N PHE A 200 -12.46 7.97 -9.11
CA PHE A 200 -12.38 6.51 -9.10
C PHE A 200 -13.68 5.82 -9.50
#